data_AF-A0A534STH9-F1
#
_entry.id   AF-A0A534STH9-F1
#
_cell.length_a   1.000
_cell.length_b   1.000
_cell.length_c   1.000
_cell.angle_alpha   90.00
_cell.angle_beta   90.00
_cell.angle_gamma   90.00
#
_symmetry.space_group_name_H-M   'P 1'
#
loop_
_entity.id
_entity.type
_entity.pdbx_description
1 polymer ?
#
loop_
_entity_poly.entity_id
_entity_poly.type
_entity_poly.pdbx_seq_one_letter_code
_entity_poly.pdbx_strand_id
1 'polypeptide(L)'
;MVIDFEHHYIPSELGRRFGLDPTKKEAVKTRDATVHSQLFDLDAQITDMDRVGIDVAVQSCILGWDTTLENCQLINDCTARSRRSWKMRDYESWSVPSVSLD
;
A
#
# COMPACT_ATOMS: atom_id res chain seq x y z
N MET A 1 22.56 1.60 2.52
CA MET A 1 21.32 2.39 2.53
C MET A 1 20.75 2.44 1.13
N VAL A 2 19.87 1.50 0.85
CA VAL A 2 19.05 1.38 -0.35
C VAL A 2 17.63 1.81 0.03
N ILE A 3 17.09 2.77 -0.71
CA ILE A 3 15.73 3.28 -0.50
C ILE A 3 14.89 2.90 -1.71
N ASP A 4 13.79 2.20 -1.47
CA ASP A 4 12.74 1.96 -2.45
C ASP A 4 11.72 3.10 -2.37
N PHE A 5 11.59 3.90 -3.42
CA PHE A 5 10.69 5.07 -3.44
C PHE A 5 9.29 4.76 -3.97
N GLU A 6 9.02 3.54 -4.44
CA GLU A 6 7.76 3.15 -5.06
C GLU A 6 7.26 1.81 -4.53
N HIS A 7 7.17 1.70 -3.20
CA HIS A 7 6.72 0.47 -2.54
C HIS A 7 5.21 0.51 -2.29
N HIS A 8 4.47 -0.46 -2.85
CA HIS A 8 3.02 -0.45 -2.80
C HIS A 8 2.47 -1.35 -1.68
N TYR A 9 1.60 -0.78 -0.85
CA TYR A 9 0.81 -1.50 0.16
C TYR A 9 -0.68 -1.13 0.03
N ILE A 10 -1.55 -2.13 0.17
CA ILE A 10 -3.00 -1.97 0.14
C ILE A 10 -3.56 -2.40 1.50
N PRO A 11 -4.21 -1.50 2.26
CA PRO A 11 -4.95 -1.90 3.45
C PRO A 11 -6.01 -2.95 3.13
N SER A 12 -6.03 -4.06 3.87
CA SER A 12 -6.95 -5.18 3.62
C SER A 12 -8.44 -4.79 3.72
N GLU A 13 -8.77 -3.75 4.47
CA GLU A 13 -10.12 -3.17 4.46
C GLU A 13 -10.43 -2.49 3.13
N LEU A 14 -9.52 -1.65 2.62
CA LEU A 14 -9.66 -1.00 1.33
C LEU A 14 -9.78 -2.02 0.20
N GLY A 15 -8.91 -3.04 0.18
CA GLY A 15 -9.00 -4.11 -0.81
C GLY A 15 -10.38 -4.75 -0.88
N ARG A 16 -10.98 -5.04 0.29
CA ARG A 16 -12.34 -5.60 0.37
C ARG A 16 -13.41 -4.65 -0.16
N ARG A 17 -13.30 -3.33 0.10
CA ARG A 17 -14.21 -2.32 -0.48
C ARG A 17 -14.18 -2.32 -2.02
N PHE A 18 -13.02 -2.63 -2.60
CA PHE A 18 -12.82 -2.74 -4.05
C PHE A 18 -13.05 -4.16 -4.61
N GLY A 19 -13.63 -5.07 -3.82
CA GLY A 19 -13.96 -6.43 -4.25
C GLY A 19 -12.76 -7.38 -4.36
N LEU A 20 -11.62 -7.00 -3.80
CA LEU A 20 -10.42 -7.85 -3.73
C LEU A 20 -10.51 -8.79 -2.52
N ASP A 21 -9.90 -9.96 -2.66
CA ASP A 21 -9.74 -10.92 -1.58
C ASP A 21 -8.27 -10.95 -1.13
N PRO A 22 -7.92 -10.33 0.02
CA PRO A 22 -6.54 -10.29 0.52
C PRO A 22 -5.95 -11.68 0.82
N THR A 23 -6.78 -12.72 0.91
CA THR A 23 -6.35 -14.09 1.25
C THR A 23 -6.04 -14.94 0.03
N LYS A 24 -6.49 -14.53 -1.16
CA LYS A 24 -6.25 -15.27 -2.40
C LYS A 24 -4.89 -14.90 -2.97
N LYS A 25 -4.03 -15.91 -3.12
CA LYS A 25 -2.69 -15.79 -3.73
C LYS A 25 -2.72 -15.50 -5.22
N GLU A 26 -3.83 -15.79 -5.89
CA GLU A 26 -3.98 -15.51 -7.31
C GLU A 26 -4.04 -14.01 -7.56
N ALA A 27 -3.30 -13.56 -8.57
CA ALA A 27 -3.27 -12.16 -8.90
C ALA A 27 -4.60 -11.77 -9.57
N VAL A 28 -5.29 -10.77 -9.02
CA VAL A 28 -6.56 -10.29 -9.55
C VAL A 28 -6.28 -9.14 -10.51
N LYS A 29 -6.69 -9.29 -11.77
CA LYS A 29 -6.64 -8.19 -12.74
C LYS A 29 -7.75 -7.20 -12.43
N THR A 30 -7.36 -5.99 -12.04
CA THR A 30 -8.23 -4.81 -12.05
C THR A 30 -8.17 -4.17 -13.44
N ARG A 31 -8.94 -3.10 -13.66
CA ARG A 31 -8.86 -2.34 -14.91
C ARG A 31 -7.45 -1.84 -15.19
N ASP A 32 -6.75 -1.43 -14.14
CA ASP A 32 -5.51 -0.63 -14.22
C ASP A 32 -4.27 -1.37 -13.69
N ALA A 33 -4.43 -2.51 -13.02
CA ALA A 33 -3.31 -3.26 -12.43
C ALA A 33 -3.59 -4.76 -12.31
N THR A 34 -2.54 -5.53 -12.04
CA THR A 34 -2.65 -6.92 -11.56
C THR A 34 -2.22 -6.95 -10.11
N VAL A 35 -3.14 -7.26 -9.20
CA VAL A 35 -2.93 -7.17 -7.74
C VAL A 35 -2.62 -8.55 -7.18
N HIS A 36 -1.44 -8.71 -6.59
CA HIS A 36 -1.03 -9.95 -5.90
C HIS A 36 -1.28 -9.84 -4.39
N SER A 37 -1.51 -10.98 -3.70
CA SER A 37 -1.82 -11.02 -2.26
C SER A 37 -0.74 -10.37 -1.39
N GLN A 38 0.51 -10.39 -1.85
CA GLN A 38 1.63 -9.78 -1.13
C GLN A 38 1.48 -8.26 -0.93
N LEU A 39 0.66 -7.57 -1.74
CA LEU A 39 0.35 -6.15 -1.54
C LEU A 39 -0.45 -5.88 -0.25
N PHE A 40 -1.01 -6.92 0.39
CA PHE A 40 -1.75 -6.83 1.65
C PHE A 40 -0.94 -7.32 2.86
N ASP A 41 0.28 -7.82 2.66
CA ASP A 41 1.08 -8.50 3.68
C ASP A 41 2.38 -7.75 3.95
N LEU A 42 2.35 -6.85 4.95
CA LEU A 42 3.51 -6.06 5.35
C LEU A 42 4.64 -6.90 5.93
N ASP A 43 4.32 -7.99 6.64
CA ASP A 43 5.35 -8.86 7.24
C ASP A 43 6.15 -9.57 6.15
N ALA A 44 5.46 -10.04 5.10
CA ALA A 44 6.10 -10.62 3.93
C ALA A 44 6.94 -9.59 3.17
N GLN A 45 6.43 -8.36 2.98
CA GLN A 45 7.16 -7.28 2.31
C GLN A 45 8.46 -6.93 3.06
N ILE A 46 8.41 -6.81 4.39
CA ILE A 46 9.59 -6.52 5.22
C ILE A 46 10.61 -7.67 5.14
N THR A 47 10.14 -8.92 5.17
CA THR A 47 11.02 -10.09 5.02
C THR A 47 11.73 -10.06 3.66
N ASP A 48 11.01 -9.68 2.60
CA ASP A 48 11.61 -9.52 1.27
C ASP A 48 12.61 -8.35 1.23
N MET A 49 12.30 -7.21 1.85
CA MET A 49 13.23 -6.07 1.97
C MET A 49 14.53 -6.49 2.65
N ASP A 50 14.45 -7.20 3.78
CA ASP A 50 15.62 -7.73 4.50
C ASP A 50 16.42 -8.70 3.61
N ARG A 51 15.73 -9.56 2.84
CA ARG A 51 16.36 -10.54 1.94
C ARG A 51 17.11 -9.90 0.77
N VAL A 52 16.58 -8.82 0.20
CA VAL A 52 17.19 -8.15 -0.97
C VAL A 52 18.07 -6.95 -0.62
N GLY A 53 18.14 -6.59 0.67
CA GLY A 53 18.97 -5.49 1.17
C GLY A 53 18.38 -4.10 0.95
N ILE A 54 17.04 -3.96 0.99
CA ILE A 54 16.36 -2.66 1.02
C ILE A 54 16.28 -2.18 2.47
N ASP A 55 16.86 -1.01 2.75
CA ASP A 55 16.92 -0.45 4.11
C ASP A 55 15.63 0.30 4.47
N VAL A 56 15.02 0.97 3.49
CA VAL A 56 13.85 1.84 3.68
C VAL A 56 12.92 1.75 2.48
N ALA A 57 11.61 1.74 2.71
CA ALA A 57 10.59 1.85 1.68
C ALA A 57 9.76 3.13 1.86
N VAL A 58 9.41 3.79 0.76
CA VAL A 58 8.39 4.84 0.73
C VAL A 58 7.09 4.19 0.32
N GLN A 59 6.16 4.07 1.27
CA GLN A 59 4.90 3.38 1.04
C GLN A 59 3.88 4.29 0.32
N SER A 60 3.24 3.72 -0.69
CA SER A 60 2.12 4.30 -1.42
C SER A 60 1.02 3.24 -1.63
N CYS A 61 -0.19 3.68 -2.01
CA CYS A 61 -1.31 2.77 -2.29
C CYS A 61 -1.80 2.94 -3.72
N ILE A 62 -1.72 1.87 -4.53
CA ILE A 62 -2.12 1.89 -5.95
C ILE A 62 -3.62 2.17 -6.13
N LEU A 63 -4.43 1.91 -5.10
CA LEU A 63 -5.87 2.19 -5.09
C LEU A 63 -6.20 3.61 -4.56
N GLY A 64 -5.18 4.41 -4.27
CA GLY A 64 -5.31 5.77 -3.72
C GLY A 64 -5.39 6.88 -4.78
N TRP A 65 -5.16 6.57 -6.05
CA TRP A 65 -5.01 7.56 -7.13
C TRP A 65 -6.32 8.29 -7.49
N ASP A 66 -7.42 7.56 -7.56
CA ASP A 66 -8.75 8.10 -7.87
C ASP A 66 -9.78 7.48 -6.94
N THR A 67 -9.83 7.98 -5.72
CA THR A 67 -10.63 7.41 -4.63
C THR A 67 -11.25 8.50 -3.78
N THR A 68 -12.22 8.12 -2.94
CA THR A 68 -12.94 9.06 -2.09
C THR A 68 -12.07 9.59 -0.95
N LEU A 69 -12.41 10.76 -0.40
CA LEU A 69 -11.74 11.30 0.79
C LEU A 69 -11.72 10.29 1.95
N GLU A 70 -12.81 9.56 2.16
CA GLU A 70 -12.89 8.52 3.20
C GLU A 70 -11.83 7.42 2.98
N ASN A 71 -11.64 6.98 1.74
CA ASN A 71 -10.62 6.00 1.41
C ASN A 71 -9.21 6.58 1.54
N CYS A 72 -8.99 7.85 1.16
CA CYS A 72 -7.72 8.52 1.41
C CYS A 72 -7.38 8.56 2.91
N GLN A 73 -8.35 8.91 3.76
CA GLN A 73 -8.19 8.90 5.22
C GLN A 73 -7.84 7.49 5.73
N LEU A 74 -8.57 6.47 5.27
CA LEU A 74 -8.28 5.07 5.62
C LEU A 74 -6.84 4.67 5.23
N ILE A 75 -6.40 4.99 4.01
CA ILE A 75 -5.04 4.71 3.53
C ILE A 75 -4.01 5.34 4.47
N ASN A 76 -4.13 6.65 4.68
CA ASN A 76 -3.18 7.42 5.48
C ASN A 76 -3.15 6.94 6.95
N ASP A 77 -4.30 6.64 7.55
CA ASP A 77 -4.38 6.10 8.92
C ASP A 77 -3.75 4.70 9.04
N CYS A 78 -3.86 3.88 8.00
CA CYS A 78 -3.20 2.57 7.93
C CYS A 78 -1.68 2.72 7.82
N THR A 79 -1.20 3.58 6.92
CA THR A 79 0.23 3.86 6.72
C THR A 79 0.87 4.48 7.97
N ALA A 80 0.19 5.42 8.62
CA ALA A 80 0.65 6.00 9.88
C ALA A 80 0.72 4.96 11.02
N ARG A 81 -0.18 3.95 11.01
CA ARG A 81 -0.14 2.84 11.97
C ARG A 81 0.99 1.86 11.69
N SER A 82 1.20 1.45 10.43
CA SER A 82 2.29 0.52 10.07
C SER A 82 3.66 1.08 10.47
N ARG A 83 3.91 2.36 10.19
CA ARG A 83 5.14 3.06 10.59
C ARG A 83 5.45 2.99 12.10
N ARG A 84 4.42 3.05 12.95
CA ARG A 84 4.60 2.96 14.42
C ARG A 84 5.01 1.57 14.87
N SER A 85 4.48 0.54 14.21
CA SER A 85 4.81 -0.87 14.49
C SER A 85 6.23 -1.21 14.03
N TRP A 86 6.64 -0.66 12.88
CA TRP A 86 7.93 -0.94 12.25
C TRP A 86 8.87 0.25 12.40
N LYS A 87 9.37 0.44 13.63
CA LYS A 87 10.27 1.54 13.99
C LYS A 87 11.37 1.73 12.94
N MET A 88 11.23 2.80 12.15
CA MET A 88 12.25 3.41 11.29
C MET A 88 12.61 2.65 10.00
N ARG A 89 11.63 2.18 9.22
CA ARG A 89 11.87 1.73 7.81
C ARG A 89 10.91 2.26 6.75
N ASP A 90 9.92 3.07 7.14
CA ASP A 90 8.93 3.61 6.20
C ASP A 90 8.86 5.14 6.22
N TYR A 91 8.92 5.76 5.03
CA TYR A 91 8.48 7.14 4.78
C TYR A 91 7.14 7.11 4.02
N GLU A 92 6.33 8.16 4.17
CA GLU A 92 4.92 8.15 3.76
C GLU A 92 4.69 8.98 2.50
N SER A 93 4.01 8.37 1.51
CA SER A 93 3.31 9.09 0.46
C SER A 93 1.84 9.25 0.84
N TRP A 94 1.37 10.48 0.92
CA TRP A 94 0.00 10.78 1.33
C TRP A 94 -0.95 10.62 0.15
N SER A 95 -2.01 9.84 0.35
CA SER A 95 -3.14 9.85 -0.58
C SER A 95 -4.01 11.06 -0.31
N VAL A 96 -4.30 11.82 -1.36
CA VAL A 96 -5.23 12.95 -1.35
C VAL A 96 -6.33 12.68 -2.39
N PRO A 97 -7.58 13.10 -2.14
CA PRO A 97 -8.65 12.86 -3.09
C PRO A 97 -8.35 13.56 -4.41
N SER A 98 -8.68 12.88 -5.52
CA SER A 98 -8.69 13.50 -6.84
C SER A 98 -9.73 14.63 -6.83
N VAL A 99 -9.28 15.84 -7.16
CA VAL A 99 -10.19 16.93 -7.54
C VAL A 99 -10.31 16.89 -9.05
N SER A 100 -11.50 16.55 -9.55
CA SER A 100 -11.84 16.82 -10.94
C SER A 100 -11.79 18.34 -11.15
N LEU A 101 -10.79 18.79 -11.91
CA LEU A 101 -10.77 20.12 -12.49
C LEU A 101 -11.73 20.06 -13.68
N ASP A 102 -13.02 20.19 -13.40
CA ASP A 102 -14.03 20.46 -14.44
C ASP A 102 -13.82 21.85 -15.05
#